data_AF-A0A7T1HM10-F1
#
_entry.id   AF-A0A7T1HM10-F1
#
_cell.length_a   1.000
_cell.length_b   1.000
_cell.length_c   1.000
_cell.angle_alpha   90.00
_cell.angle_beta   90.00
_cell.angle_gamma   90.00
#
_symmetry.space_group_name_H-M   'P 1'
#
loop_
_entity.id
_entity.type
_entity.pdbx_description
1 polymer ?
#
loop_
_entity_poly.entity_id
_entity_poly.type
_entity_poly.pdbx_seq_one_letter_code
_entity_poly.pdbx_strand_id
1 'polypeptide(L)'
;MGLGEILGPVGEEPDHFRVRHWSPSRGDFSGPEDVVRVPQQPRDRFGRWISTPRGFSSNPLGAQGWYLYGAPDAEGLFTVQAIRPRALHRLHPDAVLPAARQGIPYILHGNWADTPRQRGRIRRVLLEPAGSGPSRQTTGPVGERWRPGDRALLIHSFGGIGGPGGERISGFTVTGHFAFGEARVVSDAITGEPRFDLRYHQIYANNPNGIVSGTQDWTAFSGDLQRGWMGSRPISDVLIKLQPFDDLTVDGRPLSLLRELAIQAEVLMARYRSGDGTGVSTVTPSTSCVQDSSQALYIAIDRLRRRAAEDPGLRRWLQLHPQDSASRAIRQLARLSSSLDQLLTPFGTVRSDWRHNASVVAGETFVRGETGLDALMSWRSMLPRRAHDDMARVFLQHGASLWFLRSNQLAGGDTTIEPLAPTLLLGQIPMLSILLRRFSDALFAPLGPAALGRALAILAIYAALALPLGWRSGFLSPWRLEAFGPALRAIPGLLLMPALGEELVFRVALLPHPLEGGSLAGAVAWGVLSVGLFVLYHPLAARCWYPPGRGLFRDGRFLMQCALLGAACVLAYGATGSVWPPVLLHGLAVTLWLWGLGGRARMQDLPQPIP
;
A
#
# COMPACT_ATOMS: atom_id res chain seq x y z
N MET A 1 27.75 -5.38 -22.94
CA MET A 1 26.55 -4.51 -22.81
C MET A 1 26.64 -3.46 -23.89
N GLY A 2 25.57 -3.25 -24.65
CA GLY A 2 25.45 -2.19 -25.65
C GLY A 2 24.17 -1.39 -25.46
N LEU A 3 24.09 -0.20 -26.07
CA LEU A 3 22.87 0.58 -26.21
C LEU A 3 22.60 0.75 -27.70
N GLY A 4 21.39 0.38 -28.14
CA GLY A 4 21.03 0.48 -29.54
C GLY A 4 19.52 0.52 -29.79
N GLU A 5 19.18 1.00 -30.97
CA GLU A 5 17.83 0.93 -31.55
C GLU A 5 17.73 -0.36 -32.38
N ILE A 6 16.74 -1.22 -32.07
CA ILE A 6 16.49 -2.45 -32.83
C ILE A 6 15.65 -2.08 -34.06
N LEU A 7 16.25 -2.17 -35.26
CA LEU A 7 15.61 -1.73 -36.49
C LEU A 7 14.68 -2.80 -37.09
N GLY A 8 14.99 -4.07 -36.90
CA GLY A 8 14.21 -5.18 -37.44
C GLY A 8 15.05 -6.45 -37.67
N PRO A 9 14.40 -7.56 -38.02
CA PRO A 9 15.09 -8.81 -38.32
C PRO A 9 15.94 -8.72 -39.60
N VAL A 10 16.97 -9.55 -39.71
CA VAL A 10 17.87 -9.64 -40.86
C VAL A 10 17.59 -10.92 -41.65
N GLY A 11 17.26 -10.77 -42.94
CA GLY A 11 17.02 -11.91 -43.82
C GLY A 11 15.86 -12.80 -43.35
N GLU A 12 16.00 -14.10 -43.50
CA GLU A 12 15.02 -15.10 -43.03
C GLU A 12 15.30 -15.59 -41.60
N GLU A 13 16.34 -15.07 -40.94
CA GLU A 13 16.73 -15.50 -39.61
C GLU A 13 15.95 -14.70 -38.53
N PRO A 14 14.92 -15.29 -37.90
CA PRO A 14 13.97 -14.54 -37.08
C PRO A 14 14.56 -14.00 -35.77
N ASP A 15 15.71 -14.53 -35.36
CA ASP A 15 16.41 -14.19 -34.13
C ASP A 15 17.56 -13.19 -34.37
N HIS A 16 17.89 -12.85 -35.63
CA HIS A 16 18.97 -11.92 -35.95
C HIS A 16 18.39 -10.54 -36.22
N PHE A 17 18.86 -9.54 -35.48
CA PHE A 17 18.33 -8.19 -35.53
C PHE A 17 19.41 -7.20 -35.92
N ARG A 18 19.07 -6.31 -36.85
CA ARG A 18 19.87 -5.14 -37.14
C ARG A 18 19.68 -4.13 -36.02
N VAL A 19 20.78 -3.67 -35.44
CA VAL A 19 20.80 -2.70 -34.35
C VAL A 19 21.63 -1.50 -34.78
N ARG A 20 21.11 -0.30 -34.54
CA ARG A 20 21.87 0.93 -34.69
C ARG A 20 22.36 1.40 -33.32
N HIS A 21 23.67 1.55 -33.18
CA HIS A 21 24.25 1.89 -31.88
C HIS A 21 24.12 3.37 -31.55
N TRP A 22 24.11 3.65 -30.24
CA TRP A 22 24.22 5.00 -29.72
C TRP A 22 25.57 5.63 -30.11
N SER A 23 25.54 6.89 -30.55
CA SER A 23 26.72 7.71 -30.82
C SER A 23 26.95 8.68 -29.67
N PRO A 24 27.97 8.46 -28.80
CA PRO A 24 28.23 9.36 -27.67
C PRO A 24 28.56 10.80 -28.09
N SER A 25 29.18 10.99 -29.26
CA SER A 25 29.55 12.32 -29.76
C SER A 25 28.36 13.14 -30.26
N ARG A 26 27.28 12.47 -30.69
CA ARG A 26 26.07 13.13 -31.20
C ARG A 26 24.88 13.08 -30.25
N GLY A 27 24.90 12.16 -29.29
CA GLY A 27 23.81 11.99 -28.33
C GLY A 27 22.53 11.41 -28.97
N ASP A 28 22.67 10.55 -29.97
CA ASP A 28 21.56 9.93 -30.70
C ASP A 28 21.91 8.51 -31.21
N PHE A 29 20.95 7.87 -31.89
CA PHE A 29 21.17 6.60 -32.60
C PHE A 29 21.63 6.87 -34.03
N SER A 30 22.78 7.53 -34.22
CA SER A 30 23.45 7.64 -35.52
C SER A 30 24.79 6.89 -35.57
N GLY A 31 25.02 5.99 -34.61
CA GLY A 31 26.23 5.17 -34.55
C GLY A 31 26.26 4.08 -35.63
N PRO A 32 27.29 3.23 -35.62
CA PRO A 32 27.38 2.11 -36.55
C PRO A 32 26.18 1.16 -36.39
N GLU A 33 25.81 0.52 -37.50
CA GLU A 33 24.86 -0.59 -37.50
C GLU A 33 25.60 -1.91 -37.35
N ASP A 34 25.03 -2.82 -36.55
CA ASP A 34 25.54 -4.16 -36.31
C ASP A 34 24.39 -5.17 -36.33
N VAL A 35 24.72 -6.45 -36.34
CA VAL A 35 23.75 -7.55 -36.20
C VAL A 35 23.95 -8.19 -34.84
N VAL A 36 22.87 -8.33 -34.08
CA VAL A 36 22.85 -9.05 -32.80
C VAL A 36 21.83 -10.17 -32.86
N ARG A 37 22.02 -11.21 -32.06
CA ARG A 37 21.03 -12.28 -31.90
C ARG A 37 20.17 -12.03 -30.68
N VAL A 38 18.85 -11.93 -30.85
CA VAL A 38 17.85 -11.93 -29.78
C VAL A 38 17.09 -13.25 -29.84
N PRO A 39 17.50 -14.27 -29.07
CA PRO A 39 16.98 -15.62 -29.23
C PRO A 39 15.52 -15.74 -28.77
N GLN A 40 14.72 -16.48 -29.54
CA GLN A 40 13.42 -16.96 -29.07
C GLN A 40 13.61 -17.97 -27.94
N GLN A 41 13.21 -17.58 -26.73
CA GLN A 41 13.28 -18.46 -25.56
C GLN A 41 12.27 -19.59 -25.65
N PRO A 42 12.53 -20.77 -25.07
CA PRO A 42 11.57 -21.86 -25.04
C PRO A 42 10.29 -21.45 -24.29
N ARG A 43 9.19 -22.15 -24.58
CA ARG A 43 7.96 -22.00 -23.79
C ARG A 43 8.19 -22.49 -22.36
N ASP A 44 7.52 -21.85 -21.42
CA ASP A 44 7.50 -22.31 -20.03
C ASP A 44 6.67 -23.59 -19.87
N ARG A 45 6.64 -24.14 -18.64
CA ARG A 45 5.85 -25.33 -18.30
C ARG A 45 4.34 -25.21 -18.52
N PHE A 46 3.85 -24.00 -18.78
CA PHE A 46 2.44 -23.70 -19.05
C PHE A 46 2.21 -23.37 -20.53
N GLY A 47 3.22 -23.55 -21.39
CA GLY A 47 3.13 -23.35 -22.83
C GLY A 47 3.24 -21.89 -23.29
N ARG A 48 3.69 -20.97 -22.42
CA ARG A 48 3.76 -19.53 -22.67
C ARG A 48 5.16 -19.09 -23.02
N TRP A 49 5.30 -18.06 -23.85
CA TRP A 49 6.60 -17.41 -24.05
C TRP A 49 6.90 -16.45 -22.89
N ILE A 50 7.95 -16.73 -22.12
CA ILE A 50 8.44 -15.83 -21.05
C ILE A 50 8.99 -14.55 -21.68
N SER A 51 9.78 -14.72 -22.74
CA SER A 51 10.24 -13.66 -23.62
C SER A 51 10.19 -14.13 -25.08
N THR A 52 9.97 -13.21 -26.00
CA THR A 52 10.04 -13.44 -27.45
C THR A 52 10.72 -12.23 -28.10
N PRO A 53 11.49 -12.39 -29.20
CA PRO A 53 11.99 -11.23 -29.95
C PRO A 53 10.88 -10.42 -30.63
N ARG A 54 9.65 -10.97 -30.73
CA ARG A 54 8.53 -10.34 -31.44
C ARG A 54 8.15 -8.98 -30.83
N GLY A 55 8.05 -8.00 -31.71
CA GLY A 55 7.57 -6.66 -31.38
C GLY A 55 8.63 -5.71 -30.82
N PHE A 56 9.89 -6.12 -30.65
CA PHE A 56 10.95 -5.19 -30.18
C PHE A 56 11.21 -4.05 -31.16
N SER A 57 11.29 -4.34 -32.46
CA SER A 57 11.51 -3.33 -33.51
C SER A 57 10.32 -2.39 -33.71
N SER A 58 9.09 -2.90 -33.51
CA SER A 58 7.87 -2.11 -33.68
C SER A 58 7.41 -1.38 -32.41
N ASN A 59 8.05 -1.61 -31.26
CA ASN A 59 7.64 -0.98 -30.01
C ASN A 59 8.10 0.49 -29.98
N PRO A 60 7.21 1.46 -29.74
CA PRO A 60 7.57 2.88 -29.67
C PRO A 60 8.65 3.22 -28.64
N LEU A 61 8.82 2.40 -27.59
CA LEU A 61 9.90 2.57 -26.61
C LEU A 61 11.28 2.36 -27.24
N GLY A 62 11.36 1.60 -28.33
CA GLY A 62 12.60 1.33 -29.06
C GLY A 62 13.24 2.56 -29.68
N ALA A 63 12.47 3.61 -29.99
CA ALA A 63 13.00 4.89 -30.46
C ALA A 63 13.89 5.59 -29.43
N GLN A 64 13.75 5.27 -28.14
CA GLN A 64 14.65 5.74 -27.08
C GLN A 64 15.78 4.75 -26.78
N GLY A 65 15.81 3.60 -27.46
CA GLY A 65 16.82 2.57 -27.36
C GLY A 65 16.58 1.51 -26.29
N TRP A 66 17.27 0.40 -26.50
CA TRP A 66 17.34 -0.75 -25.61
C TRP A 66 18.77 -0.96 -25.15
N TYR A 67 18.95 -1.15 -23.85
CA TYR A 67 20.20 -1.71 -23.34
C TYR A 67 20.19 -3.22 -23.57
N LEU A 68 21.20 -3.70 -24.29
CA LEU A 68 21.39 -5.10 -24.66
C LEU A 68 22.53 -5.68 -23.82
N TYR A 69 22.22 -6.73 -23.06
CA TYR A 69 23.17 -7.46 -22.21
C TYR A 69 23.31 -8.86 -22.77
N GLY A 70 24.53 -9.36 -22.84
CA GLY A 70 24.84 -10.60 -23.52
C GLY A 70 26.34 -10.76 -23.74
N ALA A 71 26.68 -11.79 -24.51
CA ALA A 71 28.04 -12.14 -24.88
C ALA A 71 28.06 -12.71 -26.30
N PRO A 72 29.21 -12.68 -27.00
CA PRO A 72 29.39 -13.41 -28.26
C PRO A 72 29.10 -14.91 -28.07
N ASP A 73 28.43 -15.52 -29.05
CA ASP A 73 28.30 -16.97 -29.17
C ASP A 73 29.56 -17.62 -29.78
N ALA A 74 29.48 -18.90 -30.11
CA ALA A 74 30.63 -19.66 -30.64
C ALA A 74 31.09 -19.13 -32.01
N GLU A 75 30.19 -18.51 -32.76
CA GLU A 75 30.42 -17.90 -34.06
C GLU A 75 30.87 -16.43 -33.94
N GLY A 76 30.97 -15.90 -32.71
CA GLY A 76 31.38 -14.53 -32.43
C GLY A 76 30.24 -13.50 -32.52
N LEU A 77 28.99 -13.94 -32.75
CA LEU A 77 27.83 -13.07 -32.84
C LEU A 77 27.33 -12.71 -31.44
N PHE A 78 27.13 -11.42 -31.17
CA PHE A 78 26.63 -10.97 -29.87
C PHE A 78 25.20 -11.49 -29.63
N THR A 79 25.06 -12.44 -28.71
CA THR A 79 23.78 -13.02 -28.32
C THR A 79 23.25 -12.35 -27.05
N VAL A 80 22.08 -11.73 -27.18
CA VAL A 80 21.38 -11.04 -26.09
C VAL A 80 20.82 -12.06 -25.10
N GLN A 81 21.13 -11.86 -23.83
CA GLN A 81 20.66 -12.65 -22.68
C GLN A 81 19.64 -11.87 -21.85
N ALA A 82 19.76 -10.53 -21.83
CA ALA A 82 18.81 -9.66 -21.15
C ALA A 82 18.67 -8.32 -21.88
N ILE A 83 17.49 -7.71 -21.77
CA ILE A 83 17.15 -6.46 -22.43
C ILE A 83 16.47 -5.50 -21.45
N ARG A 84 16.74 -4.21 -21.58
CA ARG A 84 16.12 -3.17 -20.74
C ARG A 84 15.76 -1.93 -21.56
N PRO A 85 14.51 -1.42 -21.49
CA PRO A 85 14.14 -0.18 -22.15
C PRO A 85 14.87 1.00 -21.51
N ARG A 86 15.60 1.79 -22.30
CA ARG A 86 16.31 2.96 -21.79
C ARG A 86 15.38 3.94 -21.09
N ALA A 87 14.20 4.16 -21.67
CA ALA A 87 13.22 5.12 -21.17
C ALA A 87 12.79 4.88 -19.71
N LEU A 88 12.68 3.62 -19.26
CA LEU A 88 12.09 3.30 -17.95
C LEU A 88 12.89 3.91 -16.77
N HIS A 89 14.22 3.94 -16.85
CA HIS A 89 15.08 4.37 -15.73
C HIS A 89 15.64 5.79 -15.86
N ARG A 90 15.24 6.54 -16.89
CA ARG A 90 15.65 7.95 -17.00
C ARG A 90 15.01 8.77 -15.88
N LEU A 91 15.72 9.78 -15.40
CA LEU A 91 15.23 10.77 -14.44
C LEU A 91 14.28 11.79 -15.11
N HIS A 92 13.29 11.29 -15.84
CA HIS A 92 12.30 12.08 -16.55
C HIS A 92 10.90 11.48 -16.35
N PRO A 93 10.05 12.05 -15.47
CA PRO A 93 8.71 11.53 -15.28
C PRO A 93 7.82 11.87 -16.48
N ASP A 94 6.81 11.04 -16.75
CA ASP A 94 5.77 11.33 -17.73
C ASP A 94 4.71 12.29 -17.15
N ALA A 95 4.56 12.31 -15.82
CA ALA A 95 3.70 13.24 -15.10
C ALA A 95 4.24 13.52 -13.69
N VAL A 96 4.04 14.75 -13.22
CA VAL A 96 4.29 15.17 -11.84
C VAL A 96 2.95 15.55 -11.22
N LEU A 97 2.54 14.86 -10.16
CA LEU A 97 1.26 15.07 -9.50
C LEU A 97 1.44 15.62 -8.08
N PRO A 98 0.61 16.58 -7.65
CA PRO A 98 0.67 17.11 -6.29
C PRO A 98 0.15 16.06 -5.29
N ALA A 99 1.02 15.62 -4.37
CA ALA A 99 0.72 14.58 -3.40
C ALA A 99 -0.49 14.89 -2.51
N ALA A 100 -0.64 16.16 -2.11
CA ALA A 100 -1.70 16.58 -1.18
C ALA A 100 -3.13 16.34 -1.69
N ARG A 101 -3.33 16.30 -3.01
CA ARG A 101 -4.65 16.06 -3.61
C ARG A 101 -4.73 14.76 -4.40
N GLN A 102 -3.67 14.41 -5.13
CA GLN A 102 -3.68 13.31 -6.08
C GLN A 102 -2.86 12.10 -5.61
N GLY A 103 -2.12 12.22 -4.51
CA GLY A 103 -1.21 11.17 -4.07
C GLY A 103 -1.92 9.88 -3.66
N ILE A 104 -2.87 9.97 -2.72
CA ILE A 104 -3.63 8.78 -2.28
C ILE A 104 -4.48 8.18 -3.41
N PRO A 105 -5.26 8.96 -4.20
CA PRO A 105 -5.98 8.41 -5.34
C PRO A 105 -5.06 7.71 -6.35
N TYR A 106 -3.87 8.25 -6.61
CA TYR A 106 -2.90 7.62 -7.51
C TYR A 106 -2.36 6.31 -6.95
N ILE A 107 -1.96 6.26 -5.67
CA ILE A 107 -1.48 5.02 -5.03
C ILE A 107 -2.55 3.91 -5.10
N LEU A 108 -3.78 4.24 -4.70
CA LEU A 108 -4.85 3.25 -4.57
C LEU A 108 -5.46 2.81 -5.90
N HIS A 109 -5.46 3.69 -6.92
CA HIS A 109 -6.14 3.43 -8.19
C HIS A 109 -5.27 3.77 -9.40
N GLY A 110 -4.73 4.99 -9.47
CA GLY A 110 -4.03 5.48 -10.66
C GLY A 110 -2.84 4.63 -11.10
N ASN A 111 -2.07 4.11 -10.15
CA ASN A 111 -0.89 3.30 -10.43
C ASN A 111 -1.23 2.03 -11.22
N TRP A 112 -2.38 1.41 -11.00
CA TRP A 112 -2.79 0.18 -11.70
C TRP A 112 -4.00 0.36 -12.62
N ALA A 113 -4.37 1.60 -12.91
CA ALA A 113 -5.47 1.90 -13.81
C ALA A 113 -5.22 1.30 -15.21
N ASP A 114 -6.30 0.80 -15.81
CA ASP A 114 -6.37 0.29 -17.18
C ASP A 114 -5.27 -0.71 -17.57
N THR A 115 -4.83 -1.57 -16.63
CA THR A 115 -3.67 -2.45 -16.83
C THR A 115 -3.66 -3.19 -18.16
N PRO A 116 -4.75 -3.88 -18.59
CA PRO A 116 -4.76 -4.56 -19.88
C PRO A 116 -4.51 -3.64 -21.08
N ARG A 117 -5.06 -2.41 -21.05
CA ARG A 117 -4.90 -1.42 -22.13
C ARG A 117 -3.52 -0.76 -22.17
N GLN A 118 -2.73 -0.91 -21.11
CA GLN A 118 -1.38 -0.35 -21.01
C GLN A 118 -0.30 -1.32 -21.50
N ARG A 119 -0.67 -2.49 -22.05
CA ARG A 119 0.25 -3.48 -22.60
C ARG A 119 1.29 -2.86 -23.53
N GLY A 120 2.55 -3.28 -23.41
CA GLY A 120 3.66 -2.79 -24.22
C GLY A 120 4.17 -1.40 -23.83
N ARG A 121 3.58 -0.75 -22.81
CA ARG A 121 3.89 0.62 -22.40
C ARG A 121 4.50 0.70 -21.01
N ILE A 122 5.21 1.79 -20.78
CA ILE A 122 5.68 2.23 -19.46
C ILE A 122 4.92 3.47 -19.01
N ARG A 123 4.92 3.72 -17.70
CA ARG A 123 4.44 4.97 -17.11
C ARG A 123 5.32 5.35 -15.93
N ARG A 124 5.79 6.59 -15.91
CA ARG A 124 6.65 7.17 -14.87
C ARG A 124 5.92 8.34 -14.22
N VAL A 125 5.56 8.24 -12.94
CA VAL A 125 4.81 9.30 -12.24
C VAL A 125 5.51 9.69 -10.97
N LEU A 126 5.76 10.99 -10.81
CA LEU A 126 6.31 11.55 -9.59
C LEU A 126 5.21 12.18 -8.75
N LEU A 127 5.04 11.72 -7.51
CA LEU A 127 4.20 12.37 -6.50
C LEU A 127 5.06 13.28 -5.63
N GLU A 128 4.77 14.59 -5.67
CA GLU A 128 5.54 15.59 -4.92
C GLU A 128 4.77 16.08 -3.69
N PRO A 129 5.37 16.04 -2.48
CA PRO A 129 4.80 16.56 -1.24
C PRO A 129 4.36 18.02 -1.33
N ALA A 130 3.40 18.44 -0.50
CA ALA A 130 3.10 19.87 -0.33
C ALA A 130 4.21 20.54 0.49
N GLY A 131 4.61 21.76 0.10
CA GLY A 131 5.67 22.52 0.77
C GLY A 131 7.01 22.57 0.02
N SER A 132 7.20 21.76 -1.02
CA SER A 132 8.21 21.96 -2.08
C SER A 132 7.77 23.05 -3.08
N GLY A 133 7.12 24.09 -2.56
CA GLY A 133 6.57 25.20 -3.33
C GLY A 133 7.65 26.04 -4.03
N PRO A 134 7.23 27.04 -4.82
CA PRO A 134 8.06 27.70 -5.84
C PRO A 134 9.24 28.55 -5.33
N SER A 135 9.45 28.64 -4.02
CA SER A 135 10.34 29.64 -3.40
C SER A 135 11.78 29.17 -3.15
N ARG A 136 12.21 28.06 -3.76
CA ARG A 136 13.62 27.76 -4.02
C ARG A 136 13.73 27.40 -5.49
N GLN A 137 13.87 28.43 -6.34
CA GLN A 137 14.15 28.35 -7.78
C GLN A 137 13.45 27.17 -8.49
N THR A 138 12.16 27.33 -8.75
CA THR A 138 11.36 26.45 -9.63
C THR A 138 11.59 26.74 -11.11
N THR A 139 12.84 26.64 -11.54
CA THR A 139 13.24 26.63 -12.95
C THR A 139 14.34 25.60 -13.12
N GLY A 140 13.94 24.34 -13.26
CA GLY A 140 14.84 23.22 -13.44
C GLY A 140 14.08 21.92 -13.73
N PRO A 141 14.55 21.05 -14.64
CA PRO A 141 13.97 19.72 -14.82
C PRO A 141 14.05 18.92 -13.52
N VAL A 142 13.19 17.92 -13.34
CA VAL A 142 13.15 17.00 -12.16
C VAL A 142 14.54 16.45 -11.77
N GLY A 143 15.48 16.39 -12.72
CA GLY A 143 16.91 16.08 -12.52
C GLY A 143 17.69 17.04 -11.61
N GLU A 144 17.21 18.25 -11.30
CA GLU A 144 17.87 19.11 -10.30
C GLU A 144 17.62 18.64 -8.85
N ARG A 145 16.53 17.88 -8.63
CA ARG A 145 16.15 17.32 -7.33
C ARG A 145 16.76 15.94 -7.06
N TRP A 146 17.19 15.23 -8.10
CA TRP A 146 17.81 13.90 -8.04
C TRP A 146 19.20 13.95 -8.64
N ARG A 147 20.22 13.80 -7.80
CA ARG A 147 21.63 13.96 -8.15
C ARG A 147 22.32 12.61 -8.19
N PRO A 148 23.36 12.43 -9.02
CA PRO A 148 24.24 11.26 -8.93
C PRO A 148 24.67 11.00 -7.48
N GLY A 149 24.53 9.76 -7.04
CA GLY A 149 24.79 9.34 -5.66
C GLY A 149 23.56 9.29 -4.76
N ASP A 150 22.48 10.00 -5.09
CA ASP A 150 21.22 9.93 -4.33
C ASP A 150 20.70 8.50 -4.27
N ARG A 151 20.18 8.13 -3.09
CA ARG A 151 19.60 6.81 -2.83
C ARG A 151 18.10 6.95 -2.54
N ALA A 152 17.38 5.86 -2.70
CA ALA A 152 15.97 5.77 -2.35
C ALA A 152 15.61 4.35 -1.94
N LEU A 153 14.66 4.23 -1.02
CA LEU A 153 14.01 2.95 -0.74
C LEU A 153 13.18 2.56 -1.96
N LEU A 154 13.32 1.33 -2.43
CA LEU A 154 12.49 0.78 -3.48
C LEU A 154 11.43 -0.13 -2.85
N ILE A 155 10.17 0.05 -3.25
CA ILE A 155 9.09 -0.91 -3.04
C ILE A 155 8.71 -1.49 -4.38
N HIS A 156 8.86 -2.81 -4.52
CA HIS A 156 8.51 -3.55 -5.72
C HIS A 156 7.16 -4.22 -5.57
N SER A 157 6.34 -4.17 -6.61
CA SER A 157 5.22 -5.08 -6.77
C SER A 157 4.97 -5.43 -8.23
N PHE A 158 4.51 -6.65 -8.48
CA PHE A 158 4.02 -7.05 -9.81
C PHE A 158 2.62 -7.65 -9.73
N GLY A 159 1.96 -7.72 -10.89
CA GLY A 159 0.64 -8.30 -11.07
C GLY A 159 0.60 -9.68 -11.74
N GLY A 160 -0.62 -10.11 -12.07
CA GLY A 160 -0.90 -11.42 -12.65
C GLY A 160 -0.72 -11.48 -14.16
N ILE A 161 -0.79 -12.70 -14.68
CA ILE A 161 -0.87 -13.01 -16.10
C ILE A 161 -2.32 -13.43 -16.41
N GLY A 162 -3.03 -12.66 -17.23
CA GLY A 162 -4.39 -12.91 -17.69
C GLY A 162 -4.43 -13.37 -19.14
N GLY A 163 -5.61 -13.27 -19.78
CA GLY A 163 -5.85 -13.73 -21.15
C GLY A 163 -6.07 -15.25 -21.26
N PRO A 164 -6.31 -15.77 -22.48
CA PRO A 164 -6.48 -17.21 -22.73
C PRO A 164 -5.29 -18.08 -22.26
N GLY A 165 -4.07 -17.55 -22.32
CA GLY A 165 -2.85 -18.18 -21.78
C GLY A 165 -2.55 -17.81 -20.33
N GLY A 166 -3.52 -17.26 -19.60
CA GLY A 166 -3.34 -16.69 -18.26
C GLY A 166 -3.12 -17.72 -17.14
N GLU A 167 -2.76 -17.20 -15.98
CA GLU A 167 -2.69 -17.97 -14.74
C GLU A 167 -4.08 -18.19 -14.15
N ARG A 168 -4.26 -19.31 -13.45
CA ARG A 168 -5.50 -19.55 -12.70
C ARG A 168 -5.59 -18.53 -11.57
N ILE A 169 -6.63 -17.70 -11.62
CA ILE A 169 -6.97 -16.76 -10.55
C ILE A 169 -7.78 -17.51 -9.50
N SER A 170 -7.23 -17.62 -8.28
CA SER A 170 -7.92 -18.24 -7.15
C SER A 170 -8.69 -17.19 -6.35
N GLY A 171 -9.92 -17.52 -5.95
CA GLY A 171 -10.74 -16.64 -5.09
C GLY A 171 -10.87 -15.21 -5.61
N PHE A 172 -10.98 -15.02 -6.93
CA PHE A 172 -11.12 -13.71 -7.57
C PHE A 172 -10.00 -12.72 -7.18
N THR A 173 -8.82 -13.22 -6.82
CA THR A 173 -7.71 -12.43 -6.27
C THR A 173 -6.43 -12.64 -7.07
N VAL A 174 -5.85 -11.54 -7.54
CA VAL A 174 -4.52 -11.54 -8.15
C VAL A 174 -3.52 -11.17 -7.07
N THR A 175 -2.81 -12.16 -6.52
CA THR A 175 -1.95 -11.98 -5.34
C THR A 175 -0.78 -11.04 -5.61
N GLY A 176 -0.09 -11.22 -6.74
CA GLY A 176 1.12 -10.49 -7.07
C GLY A 176 2.31 -10.84 -6.17
N HIS A 177 3.21 -9.89 -5.97
CA HIS A 177 4.41 -10.02 -5.12
C HIS A 177 4.82 -8.69 -4.52
N PHE A 178 5.63 -8.75 -3.48
CA PHE A 178 6.16 -7.60 -2.76
C PHE A 178 7.61 -7.86 -2.40
N ALA A 179 8.46 -6.85 -2.60
CA ALA A 179 9.82 -6.84 -2.08
C ALA A 179 10.27 -5.42 -1.79
N PHE A 180 11.18 -5.26 -0.82
CA PHE A 180 11.96 -4.04 -0.70
C PHE A 180 13.20 -4.10 -1.58
N GLY A 181 13.82 -2.94 -1.79
CA GLY A 181 15.05 -2.80 -2.54
C GLY A 181 15.69 -1.45 -2.31
N GLU A 182 16.68 -1.14 -3.13
CA GLU A 182 17.35 0.15 -3.18
C GLU A 182 17.38 0.65 -4.62
N ALA A 183 17.16 1.95 -4.79
CA ALA A 183 17.47 2.66 -6.01
C ALA A 183 18.61 3.64 -5.77
N ARG A 184 19.51 3.78 -6.76
CA ARG A 184 20.57 4.78 -6.76
C ARG A 184 20.57 5.55 -8.07
N VAL A 185 20.81 6.86 -8.00
CA VAL A 185 21.10 7.65 -9.20
C VAL A 185 22.56 7.45 -9.57
N VAL A 186 22.82 6.91 -10.75
CA VAL A 186 24.15 6.65 -11.29
C VAL A 186 24.33 7.37 -12.62
N SER A 187 25.57 7.63 -13.00
CA SER A 187 25.88 8.05 -14.38
C SER A 187 25.79 6.84 -15.31
N ASP A 188 25.08 6.95 -16.42
CA ASP A 188 25.03 5.91 -17.42
C ASP A 188 26.40 5.75 -18.10
N ALA A 189 26.94 4.53 -18.11
CA ALA A 189 28.27 4.28 -18.65
C ALA A 189 28.40 4.52 -20.16
N ILE A 190 27.30 4.50 -20.92
CA ILE A 190 27.31 4.68 -22.37
C ILE A 190 26.94 6.12 -22.75
N THR A 191 25.90 6.69 -22.12
CA THR A 191 25.40 8.02 -22.49
C THR A 191 25.89 9.15 -21.57
N GLY A 192 26.47 8.85 -20.41
CA GLY A 192 26.83 9.82 -19.38
C GLY A 192 25.64 10.50 -18.69
N GLU A 193 24.40 10.14 -19.06
CA GLU A 193 23.18 10.73 -18.47
C GLU A 193 22.89 10.10 -17.11
N PRO A 194 22.34 10.85 -16.14
CA PRO A 194 21.91 10.26 -14.88
C PRO A 194 20.70 9.34 -15.10
N ARG A 195 20.75 8.16 -14.48
CA ARG A 195 19.66 7.16 -14.48
C ARG A 195 19.49 6.49 -13.13
N PHE A 196 18.32 5.88 -12.92
CA PHE A 196 18.11 4.97 -11.81
C PHE A 196 18.79 3.62 -12.06
N ASP A 197 19.49 3.14 -11.04
CA ASP A 197 19.97 1.77 -10.88
C ASP A 197 19.15 1.10 -9.79
N LEU A 198 18.45 0.01 -10.11
CA LEU A 198 17.45 -0.60 -9.23
C LEU A 198 17.91 -1.98 -8.80
N ARG A 199 17.92 -2.21 -7.48
CA ARG A 199 18.24 -3.51 -6.88
C ARG A 199 17.09 -3.97 -6.01
N TYR A 200 16.71 -5.23 -6.17
CA TYR A 200 15.63 -5.86 -5.43
C TYR A 200 16.19 -6.80 -4.39
N HIS A 201 15.73 -6.69 -3.14
CA HIS A 201 16.02 -7.68 -2.10
C HIS A 201 14.91 -8.73 -2.11
N GLN A 202 15.06 -9.74 -2.96
CA GLN A 202 14.05 -10.77 -3.17
C GLN A 202 14.06 -11.79 -2.04
N ILE A 203 13.21 -11.58 -1.03
CA ILE A 203 12.92 -12.55 0.03
C ILE A 203 11.79 -13.45 -0.48
N TYR A 204 12.16 -14.49 -1.23
CA TYR A 204 11.22 -15.30 -1.99
C TYR A 204 11.76 -16.72 -2.19
N ALA A 205 10.90 -17.74 -2.07
CA ALA A 205 11.26 -19.12 -2.40
C ALA A 205 11.34 -19.26 -3.92
N ASN A 206 12.42 -19.84 -4.47
CA ASN A 206 12.73 -19.87 -5.92
C ASN A 206 11.51 -19.84 -6.86
N ASN A 207 11.47 -18.88 -7.79
CA ASN A 207 10.33 -18.74 -8.70
C ASN A 207 10.28 -19.88 -9.74
N PRO A 208 9.14 -20.07 -10.44
CA PRO A 208 9.01 -21.11 -11.46
C PRO A 208 10.01 -21.02 -12.62
N ASN A 209 10.73 -19.90 -12.75
CA ASN A 209 11.65 -19.57 -13.83
C ASN A 209 13.11 -19.51 -13.36
N GLY A 210 13.41 -19.92 -12.12
CA GLY A 210 14.79 -19.97 -11.60
C GLY A 210 15.36 -18.65 -11.08
N ILE A 211 14.53 -17.66 -10.73
CA ILE A 211 14.93 -16.53 -9.88
C ILE A 211 14.95 -17.01 -8.44
N VAL A 212 16.11 -16.91 -7.81
CA VAL A 212 16.36 -17.35 -6.43
C VAL A 212 16.36 -16.17 -5.45
N SER A 213 16.17 -16.49 -4.18
CA SER A 213 16.28 -15.53 -3.07
C SER A 213 17.64 -14.83 -3.04
N GLY A 214 17.66 -13.51 -3.04
CA GLY A 214 18.89 -12.71 -3.06
C GLY A 214 18.70 -11.30 -3.61
N THR A 215 19.77 -10.50 -3.52
CA THR A 215 19.78 -9.18 -4.15
C THR A 215 19.95 -9.33 -5.67
N GLN A 216 18.96 -8.87 -6.42
CA GLN A 216 18.94 -8.96 -7.89
C GLN A 216 18.95 -7.56 -8.51
N ASP A 217 19.79 -7.35 -9.53
CA ASP A 217 19.64 -6.18 -10.42
C ASP A 217 18.38 -6.33 -11.28
N TRP A 218 17.83 -5.19 -11.71
CA TRP A 218 16.67 -5.15 -12.62
C TRP A 218 16.85 -5.99 -13.87
N THR A 219 18.04 -6.00 -14.43
CA THR A 219 18.34 -6.76 -15.63
C THR A 219 18.16 -8.26 -15.38
N ALA A 220 18.62 -8.78 -14.23
CA ALA A 220 18.46 -10.19 -13.89
C ALA A 220 17.02 -10.55 -13.47
N PHE A 221 16.34 -9.66 -12.74
CA PHE A 221 15.00 -9.93 -12.21
C PHE A 221 13.89 -9.74 -13.25
N SER A 222 13.97 -8.70 -14.05
CA SER A 222 12.94 -8.29 -15.01
C SER A 222 13.36 -8.53 -16.45
N GLY A 223 14.57 -8.10 -16.82
CA GLY A 223 15.02 -8.00 -18.21
C GLY A 223 15.61 -9.27 -18.83
N ASP A 224 15.94 -10.27 -18.03
CA ASP A 224 16.49 -11.55 -18.48
C ASP A 224 15.49 -12.25 -19.39
N LEU A 225 15.93 -12.66 -20.59
CA LEU A 225 15.02 -13.24 -21.57
C LEU A 225 14.47 -14.59 -21.09
N GLN A 226 15.27 -15.38 -20.39
CA GLN A 226 14.91 -16.74 -19.97
C GLN A 226 14.12 -16.75 -18.65
N ARG A 227 14.51 -15.90 -17.70
CA ARG A 227 14.01 -15.94 -16.32
C ARG A 227 13.19 -14.72 -15.92
N GLY A 228 13.43 -13.59 -16.58
CA GLY A 228 12.86 -12.31 -16.25
C GLY A 228 11.38 -12.18 -16.61
N TRP A 229 10.70 -11.25 -15.95
CA TRP A 229 9.24 -11.08 -16.06
C TRP A 229 8.76 -9.85 -16.82
N MET A 230 9.67 -9.13 -17.49
CA MET A 230 9.34 -7.92 -18.25
C MET A 230 8.27 -8.17 -19.35
N GLY A 231 8.35 -9.30 -20.05
CA GLY A 231 7.42 -9.64 -21.15
C GLY A 231 6.12 -10.28 -20.67
N SER A 232 6.06 -10.77 -19.43
CA SER A 232 4.97 -11.63 -18.96
C SER A 232 4.11 -11.00 -17.87
N ARG A 233 4.62 -10.03 -17.09
CA ARG A 233 3.88 -9.41 -15.99
C ARG A 233 3.94 -7.89 -16.03
N PRO A 234 2.93 -7.19 -15.48
CA PRO A 234 3.07 -5.78 -15.17
C PRO A 234 3.80 -5.60 -13.84
N ILE A 235 4.73 -4.64 -13.80
CA ILE A 235 5.57 -4.31 -12.65
C ILE A 235 5.33 -2.84 -12.27
N SER A 236 5.33 -2.56 -10.98
CA SER A 236 5.34 -1.22 -10.40
C SER A 236 6.43 -1.15 -9.34
N ASP A 237 7.44 -0.33 -9.60
CA ASP A 237 8.48 0.01 -8.62
C ASP A 237 8.25 1.43 -8.11
N VAL A 238 8.21 1.60 -6.79
CA VAL A 238 8.04 2.90 -6.15
C VAL A 238 9.36 3.29 -5.50
N LEU A 239 9.97 4.36 -6.01
CA LEU A 239 11.20 4.92 -5.45
C LEU A 239 10.82 6.00 -4.43
N ILE A 240 11.20 5.77 -3.19
CA ILE A 240 10.83 6.61 -2.05
C ILE A 240 12.05 7.40 -1.60
N LYS A 241 11.99 8.71 -1.82
CA LYS A 241 12.99 9.65 -1.34
C LYS A 241 12.44 10.44 -0.16
N LEU A 242 13.00 10.18 1.01
CA LEU A 242 12.81 10.99 2.21
C LEU A 242 14.18 11.23 2.82
N GLN A 243 14.53 12.48 3.04
CA GLN A 243 15.68 12.79 3.88
C GLN A 243 15.26 12.57 5.34
N PRO A 244 16.01 11.81 6.17
CA PRO A 244 17.39 11.34 5.99
C PRO A 244 17.53 9.80 5.77
N PHE A 245 16.75 9.14 4.90
CA PHE A 245 16.88 7.68 4.71
C PHE A 245 18.26 7.21 4.28
N ASP A 246 19.02 8.13 3.71
CA ASP A 246 20.40 7.96 3.27
C ASP A 246 21.36 7.84 4.46
N ASP A 247 22.66 7.79 4.19
CA ASP A 247 23.67 7.66 5.24
C ASP A 247 23.79 8.97 6.04
N LEU A 248 23.02 9.06 7.14
CA LEU A 248 23.09 10.16 8.10
C LEU A 248 24.31 9.97 8.99
N THR A 249 25.19 10.97 9.05
CA THR A 249 26.31 10.97 9.99
C THR A 249 25.96 11.82 11.20
N VAL A 250 26.02 11.24 12.39
CA VAL A 250 25.81 11.94 13.66
C VAL A 250 27.03 11.76 14.53
N ASP A 251 27.74 12.83 14.83
CA ASP A 251 28.99 12.79 15.60
C ASP A 251 30.01 11.77 15.03
N GLY A 252 30.19 11.77 13.70
CA GLY A 252 31.06 10.82 13.00
C GLY A 252 30.51 9.39 12.89
N ARG A 253 29.30 9.10 13.40
CA ARG A 253 28.70 7.76 13.38
C ARG A 253 27.65 7.65 12.27
N PRO A 254 27.76 6.67 11.36
CA PRO A 254 26.77 6.47 10.32
C PRO A 254 25.50 5.79 10.87
N LEU A 255 24.34 6.35 10.53
CA LEU A 255 23.00 5.84 10.76
C LEU A 255 22.27 5.83 9.42
N SER A 256 21.82 4.66 8.97
CA SER A 256 21.25 4.51 7.63
C SER A 256 20.18 3.43 7.63
N LEU A 257 18.93 3.83 7.36
CA LEU A 257 17.82 2.89 7.28
C LEU A 257 17.99 1.94 6.10
N LEU A 258 18.46 2.44 4.96
CA LEU A 258 18.69 1.62 3.78
C LEU A 258 19.77 0.56 4.04
N ARG A 259 20.85 0.92 4.74
CA ARG A 259 21.90 -0.03 5.10
C ARG A 259 21.40 -1.09 6.06
N GLU A 260 20.73 -0.71 7.14
CA GLU A 260 20.19 -1.67 8.11
C GLU A 260 19.15 -2.60 7.46
N LEU A 261 18.27 -2.05 6.62
CA LEU A 261 17.31 -2.85 5.86
C LEU A 261 17.98 -3.85 4.93
N ALA A 262 19.01 -3.43 4.18
CA ALA A 262 19.75 -4.33 3.30
C ALA A 262 20.41 -5.48 4.07
N ILE A 263 20.96 -5.21 5.27
CA ILE A 263 21.52 -6.25 6.15
C ILE A 263 20.42 -7.23 6.60
N GLN A 264 19.27 -6.72 7.07
CA GLN A 264 18.18 -7.60 7.53
C GLN A 264 17.58 -8.41 6.38
N ALA A 265 17.46 -7.79 5.21
CA ALA A 265 16.99 -8.48 4.02
C ALA A 265 17.97 -9.59 3.62
N GLU A 266 19.29 -9.37 3.67
CA GLU A 266 20.27 -10.42 3.36
C GLU A 266 20.16 -11.62 4.29
N VAL A 267 19.96 -11.39 5.60
CA VAL A 267 19.71 -12.46 6.57
C VAL A 267 18.49 -13.29 6.18
N LEU A 268 17.36 -12.64 5.89
CA LEU A 268 16.14 -13.33 5.49
C LEU A 268 16.26 -14.01 4.13
N MET A 269 16.97 -13.39 3.18
CA MET A 269 17.21 -13.97 1.86
C MET A 269 18.06 -15.24 1.96
N ALA A 270 19.11 -15.24 2.77
CA ALA A 270 19.96 -16.41 3.00
C ALA A 270 19.17 -17.58 3.58
N ARG A 271 18.26 -17.30 4.52
CA ARG A 271 17.36 -18.30 5.13
C ARG A 271 16.39 -18.90 4.13
N TYR A 272 15.79 -18.08 3.27
CA TYR A 272 14.95 -18.55 2.16
C TYR A 272 15.73 -19.41 1.17
N ARG A 273 17.01 -19.10 0.93
CA ARG A 273 17.88 -19.84 0.03
C ARG A 273 18.26 -21.22 0.58
N SER A 274 18.50 -21.32 1.89
CA SER A 274 18.89 -22.56 2.56
C SER A 274 17.71 -23.36 3.13
N GLY A 275 16.50 -22.79 3.15
CA GLY A 275 15.36 -23.37 3.86
C GLY A 275 15.63 -23.53 5.35
N ASP A 276 16.34 -22.57 5.96
CA ASP A 276 16.85 -22.69 7.33
C ASP A 276 17.71 -23.96 7.56
N GLY A 277 18.40 -24.43 6.53
CA GLY A 277 19.20 -25.66 6.56
C GLY A 277 18.43 -26.95 6.28
N THR A 278 17.10 -26.88 6.17
CA THR A 278 16.26 -28.03 5.80
C THR A 278 16.17 -28.25 4.28
N GLY A 279 16.63 -27.28 3.49
CA GLY A 279 16.49 -27.28 2.02
C GLY A 279 15.08 -26.94 1.53
N VAL A 280 14.11 -26.68 2.43
CA VAL A 280 12.72 -26.37 2.07
C VAL A 280 12.30 -25.00 2.61
N SER A 281 11.78 -24.15 1.72
CA SER A 281 11.15 -22.87 2.05
C SER A 281 9.68 -22.89 1.63
N THR A 282 8.79 -23.09 2.60
CA THR A 282 7.33 -23.07 2.38
C THR A 282 6.74 -21.67 2.61
N VAL A 283 5.79 -21.29 1.76
CA VAL A 283 5.02 -20.05 1.90
C VAL A 283 3.71 -20.38 2.63
N THR A 284 3.39 -19.63 3.67
CA THR A 284 2.15 -19.73 4.46
C THR A 284 1.51 -18.34 4.58
N PRO A 285 0.28 -18.22 5.09
CA PRO A 285 -0.30 -16.90 5.39
C PRO A 285 0.54 -16.04 6.35
N SER A 286 1.35 -16.67 7.20
CA SER A 286 2.21 -16.03 8.21
C SER A 286 3.70 -15.93 7.80
N THR A 287 4.11 -16.63 6.74
CA THR A 287 5.45 -16.65 6.13
C THR A 287 5.34 -16.40 4.63
N SER A 288 5.57 -15.17 4.20
CA SER A 288 5.43 -14.78 2.80
C SER A 288 6.38 -13.64 2.46
N CYS A 289 6.62 -13.41 1.16
CA CYS A 289 7.47 -12.31 0.71
C CYS A 289 7.10 -10.96 1.31
N VAL A 290 5.80 -10.71 1.53
CA VAL A 290 5.31 -9.47 2.15
C VAL A 290 5.63 -9.45 3.64
N GLN A 291 5.36 -10.55 4.35
CA GLN A 291 5.55 -10.64 5.80
C GLN A 291 7.03 -10.54 6.16
N ASP A 292 7.89 -11.27 5.46
CA ASP A 292 9.32 -11.30 5.77
C ASP A 292 10.01 -10.00 5.31
N SER A 293 9.62 -9.42 4.17
CA SER A 293 10.07 -8.06 3.81
C SER A 293 9.66 -7.03 4.85
N SER A 294 8.43 -7.12 5.36
CA SER A 294 7.94 -6.23 6.43
C SER A 294 8.68 -6.44 7.74
N GLN A 295 9.00 -7.68 8.09
CA GLN A 295 9.83 -8.02 9.24
C GLN A 295 11.23 -7.43 9.11
N ALA A 296 11.85 -7.50 7.93
CA ALA A 296 13.17 -6.91 7.67
C ALA A 296 13.18 -5.40 7.99
N LEU A 297 12.14 -4.69 7.53
CA LEU A 297 11.97 -3.26 7.80
C LEU A 297 11.73 -2.98 9.27
N TYR A 298 10.88 -3.77 9.93
CA TYR A 298 10.63 -3.64 11.37
C TYR A 298 11.93 -3.80 12.18
N ILE A 299 12.72 -4.84 11.91
CA ILE A 299 14.00 -5.09 12.61
C ILE A 299 14.99 -3.95 12.33
N ALA A 300 15.08 -3.47 11.09
CA ALA A 300 15.96 -2.35 10.75
C ALA A 300 15.61 -1.08 11.52
N ILE A 301 14.31 -0.78 11.65
CA ILE A 301 13.80 0.35 12.44
C ILE A 301 14.11 0.17 13.94
N ASP A 302 13.87 -1.01 14.49
CA ASP A 302 14.11 -1.30 15.91
C ASP A 302 15.59 -1.15 16.26
N ARG A 303 16.49 -1.67 15.42
CA ARG A 303 17.95 -1.53 15.60
C ARG A 303 18.41 -0.08 15.60
N LEU A 304 17.90 0.74 14.67
CA LEU A 304 18.23 2.17 14.65
C LEU A 304 17.74 2.89 15.90
N ARG A 305 16.55 2.56 16.39
CA ARG A 305 16.00 3.14 17.64
C ARG A 305 16.83 2.75 18.86
N ARG A 306 17.15 1.46 19.02
CA ARG A 306 18.00 0.98 20.11
C ARG A 306 19.35 1.64 20.08
N ARG A 307 19.99 1.72 18.90
CA ARG A 307 21.27 2.43 18.73
C ARG A 307 21.18 3.89 19.15
N ALA A 308 20.10 4.59 18.80
CA ALA A 308 19.88 5.97 19.24
C ALA A 308 19.62 6.11 20.75
N ALA A 309 19.03 5.08 21.39
CA ALA A 309 18.64 5.09 22.80
C ALA A 309 19.69 4.52 23.77
N GLU A 310 20.52 3.59 23.32
CA GLU A 310 21.48 2.86 24.16
C GLU A 310 22.84 3.54 24.13
N ASP A 311 23.23 4.13 23.00
CA ASP A 311 24.50 4.81 22.82
C ASP A 311 24.55 6.13 23.64
N PRO A 312 25.37 6.20 24.72
CA PRO A 312 25.41 7.39 25.58
C PRO A 312 25.97 8.61 24.86
N GLY A 313 26.89 8.42 23.92
CA GLY A 313 27.52 9.50 23.16
C GLY A 313 26.52 10.16 22.22
N LEU A 314 25.80 9.33 21.45
CA LEU A 314 24.76 9.78 20.54
C LEU A 314 23.61 10.48 21.30
N ARG A 315 23.15 9.89 22.42
CA ARG A 315 22.13 10.53 23.27
C ARG A 315 22.55 11.91 23.77
N ARG A 316 23.77 12.02 24.31
CA ARG A 316 24.30 13.29 24.80
C ARG A 316 24.40 14.31 23.67
N TRP A 317 24.89 13.90 22.51
CA TRP A 317 25.02 14.77 21.35
C TRP A 317 23.65 15.31 20.89
N LEU A 318 22.64 14.45 20.81
CA LEU A 318 21.27 14.84 20.41
C LEU A 318 20.60 15.80 21.39
N GLN A 319 20.89 15.66 22.68
CA GLN A 319 20.41 16.58 23.72
C GLN A 319 21.08 17.96 23.62
N LEU A 320 22.39 17.99 23.32
CA LEU A 320 23.14 19.23 23.17
C LEU A 320 22.86 19.97 21.85
N HIS A 321 22.44 19.24 20.81
CA HIS A 321 22.22 19.80 19.48
C HIS A 321 20.77 19.61 18.98
N PRO A 322 19.73 20.09 19.72
CA PRO A 322 18.34 19.77 19.41
C PRO A 322 17.86 20.34 18.07
N GLN A 323 18.44 21.44 17.60
CA GLN A 323 18.07 22.11 16.35
C GLN A 323 18.91 21.68 15.14
N ASP A 324 19.94 20.85 15.37
CA ASP A 324 20.77 20.35 14.27
C ASP A 324 19.94 19.58 13.24
N SER A 325 20.39 19.63 11.98
CA SER A 325 19.78 18.90 10.88
C SER A 325 19.64 17.40 11.18
N ALA A 326 20.66 16.76 11.75
CA ALA A 326 20.66 15.34 12.13
C ALA A 326 19.65 15.04 13.24
N SER A 327 19.54 15.92 14.24
CA SER A 327 18.54 15.78 15.32
C SER A 327 17.11 15.87 14.79
N ARG A 328 16.84 16.79 13.84
CA ARG A 328 15.53 16.86 13.15
C ARG A 328 15.25 15.61 12.33
N ALA A 329 16.27 15.12 11.64
CA ALA A 329 16.25 13.89 10.86
C ALA A 329 15.87 12.67 11.71
N ILE A 330 16.50 12.49 12.86
CA ILE A 330 16.18 11.40 13.81
C ILE A 330 14.75 11.53 14.35
N ARG A 331 14.27 12.75 14.67
CA ARG A 331 12.87 12.97 15.08
C ARG A 331 11.88 12.66 13.96
N GLN A 332 12.25 12.89 12.70
CA GLN A 332 11.42 12.51 11.55
C GLN A 332 11.39 10.99 11.38
N LEU A 333 12.55 10.33 11.47
CA LEU A 333 12.64 8.87 11.45
C LEU A 333 11.80 8.26 12.59
N ALA A 334 11.89 8.77 13.82
CA ALA A 334 11.09 8.28 14.93
C ALA A 334 9.58 8.37 14.69
N ARG A 335 9.10 9.48 14.11
CA ARG A 335 7.68 9.68 13.74
C ARG A 335 7.23 8.72 12.63
N LEU A 336 8.06 8.57 11.61
CA LEU A 336 7.81 7.62 10.53
C LEU A 336 7.75 6.19 11.08
N SER A 337 8.78 5.79 11.84
CA SER A 337 8.87 4.47 12.45
C SER A 337 7.64 4.18 13.31
N SER A 338 7.13 5.15 14.08
CA SER A 338 5.90 4.95 14.86
C SER A 338 4.68 4.69 13.96
N SER A 339 4.60 5.33 12.80
CA SER A 339 3.52 5.08 11.83
C SER A 339 3.68 3.74 11.10
N LEU A 340 4.92 3.34 10.83
CA LEU A 340 5.24 2.02 10.27
C LEU A 340 4.94 0.91 11.28
N ASP A 341 5.22 1.08 12.56
CA ASP A 341 4.82 0.12 13.59
C ASP A 341 3.30 -0.02 13.65
N GLN A 342 2.54 1.08 13.61
CA GLN A 342 1.07 1.02 13.59
C GLN A 342 0.53 0.29 12.35
N LEU A 343 1.27 0.36 11.22
CA LEU A 343 0.93 -0.37 10.02
C LEU A 343 1.25 -1.87 10.14
N LEU A 344 2.46 -2.20 10.61
CA LEU A 344 3.02 -3.54 10.68
C LEU A 344 2.52 -4.35 11.89
N THR A 345 2.08 -3.66 12.95
CA THR A 345 1.57 -4.21 14.20
C THR A 345 0.20 -3.58 14.53
N PRO A 346 -0.85 -3.89 13.74
CA PRO A 346 -2.14 -3.21 13.82
C PRO A 346 -2.82 -3.26 15.20
N PHE A 347 -2.50 -4.25 16.04
CA PHE A 347 -3.00 -4.38 17.41
C PHE A 347 -2.06 -3.83 18.49
N GLY A 348 -1.00 -3.10 18.09
CA GLY A 348 0.03 -2.59 18.99
C GLY A 348 0.91 -3.66 19.64
N THR A 349 0.68 -4.94 19.29
CA THR A 349 1.48 -6.07 19.74
C THR A 349 2.27 -6.60 18.56
N VAL A 350 3.60 -6.55 18.68
CA VAL A 350 4.51 -7.16 17.71
C VAL A 350 4.39 -8.67 17.86
N ARG A 351 4.30 -9.39 16.73
CA ARG A 351 4.32 -10.86 16.74
C ARG A 351 5.53 -11.36 17.53
N SER A 352 5.34 -12.45 18.30
CA SER A 352 6.38 -12.98 19.18
C SER A 352 7.61 -13.43 18.40
N ASP A 353 7.41 -14.03 17.23
CA ASP A 353 8.49 -14.41 16.31
C ASP A 353 9.28 -13.18 15.88
N TRP A 354 8.63 -12.11 15.41
CA TRP A 354 9.33 -10.89 15.00
C TRP A 354 10.16 -10.25 16.12
N ARG A 355 9.64 -10.24 17.35
CA ARG A 355 10.39 -9.76 18.53
C ARG A 355 11.60 -10.62 18.83
N HIS A 356 11.43 -11.95 18.89
CA HIS A 356 12.52 -12.90 19.11
C HIS A 356 13.61 -12.72 18.07
N ASN A 357 13.22 -12.64 16.82
CA ASN A 357 14.10 -12.50 15.67
C ASN A 357 14.83 -11.15 15.62
N ALA A 358 14.25 -10.09 16.20
CA ALA A 358 14.91 -8.81 16.37
C ALA A 358 16.02 -8.85 17.45
N SER A 359 15.86 -9.71 18.46
CA SER A 359 16.85 -9.92 19.53
C SER A 359 17.95 -10.93 19.19
N VAL A 360 17.75 -11.79 18.19
CA VAL A 360 18.71 -12.82 17.79
C VAL A 360 19.99 -12.17 17.20
N VAL A 361 21.12 -12.47 17.84
CA VAL A 361 22.49 -12.21 17.32
C VAL A 361 22.95 -13.46 16.55
N ALA A 362 23.80 -13.29 15.53
CA ALA A 362 24.24 -14.36 14.65
C ALA A 362 24.63 -15.64 15.42
N GLY A 363 23.92 -16.75 15.17
CA GLY A 363 24.16 -18.06 15.79
C GLY A 363 22.97 -18.67 16.56
N GLU A 364 21.96 -17.89 16.92
CA GLU A 364 20.75 -18.38 17.62
C GLU A 364 19.60 -18.75 16.66
N THR A 365 18.70 -19.62 17.11
CA THR A 365 17.60 -20.17 16.30
C THR A 365 16.50 -19.13 16.08
N PHE A 366 16.23 -18.80 14.81
CA PHE A 366 15.12 -17.95 14.39
C PHE A 366 13.80 -18.71 14.51
N VAL A 367 12.73 -18.06 14.98
CA VAL A 367 11.42 -18.70 15.17
C VAL A 367 10.44 -18.23 14.10
N ARG A 368 9.54 -19.11 13.63
CA ARG A 368 8.45 -18.78 12.69
C ARG A 368 7.10 -18.81 13.43
N GLY A 369 6.24 -17.83 13.17
CA GLY A 369 4.83 -17.90 13.56
C GLY A 369 4.05 -18.86 12.67
N GLU A 370 3.49 -19.93 13.22
CA GLU A 370 2.79 -20.98 12.48
C GLU A 370 1.26 -20.91 12.63
N THR A 371 0.73 -19.91 13.34
CA THR A 371 -0.70 -19.89 13.73
C THR A 371 -1.54 -18.93 12.88
N GLY A 372 -2.84 -19.21 12.76
CA GLY A 372 -3.80 -18.27 12.15
C GLY A 372 -3.95 -16.96 12.93
N LEU A 373 -3.62 -16.96 14.22
CA LEU A 373 -3.57 -15.76 15.06
C LEU A 373 -2.42 -14.84 14.63
N ASP A 374 -1.26 -15.38 14.26
CA ASP A 374 -0.13 -14.60 13.73
C ASP A 374 -0.48 -13.90 12.40
N ALA A 375 -1.24 -14.59 11.54
CA ALA A 375 -1.76 -14.03 10.29
C ALA A 375 -2.76 -12.89 10.55
N LEU A 376 -3.68 -13.06 11.52
CA LEU A 376 -4.58 -11.98 11.92
C LEU A 376 -3.81 -10.79 12.49
N MET A 377 -2.81 -11.04 13.34
CA MET A 377 -1.98 -9.99 13.96
C MET A 377 -1.17 -9.17 12.96
N SER A 378 -0.95 -9.68 11.74
CA SER A 378 -0.20 -9.04 10.66
C SER A 378 -1.00 -8.93 9.36
N TRP A 379 -2.34 -8.83 9.47
CA TRP A 379 -3.25 -8.91 8.33
C TRP A 379 -3.00 -7.84 7.24
N ARG A 380 -2.50 -6.65 7.63
CA ARG A 380 -2.17 -5.55 6.71
C ARG A 380 -0.98 -5.87 5.79
N SER A 381 -0.11 -6.80 6.18
CA SER A 381 1.03 -7.31 5.40
C SER A 381 0.78 -8.69 4.79
N MET A 382 -0.48 -9.15 4.69
CA MET A 382 -0.78 -10.44 4.06
C MET A 382 -0.86 -10.39 2.53
N LEU A 383 -1.30 -9.27 1.95
CA LEU A 383 -1.48 -9.13 0.51
C LEU A 383 -0.48 -8.14 -0.08
N PRO A 384 0.26 -8.52 -1.14
CA PRO A 384 1.23 -7.64 -1.78
C PRO A 384 0.67 -6.28 -2.19
N ARG A 385 -0.50 -6.28 -2.85
CA ARG A 385 -1.20 -5.04 -3.26
C ARG A 385 -1.43 -4.10 -2.09
N ARG A 386 -1.85 -4.65 -0.95
CA ARG A 386 -2.16 -3.89 0.25
C ARG A 386 -0.92 -3.29 0.88
N ALA A 387 0.10 -4.11 1.10
CA ALA A 387 1.35 -3.68 1.70
C ALA A 387 2.05 -2.60 0.86
N HIS A 388 2.08 -2.78 -0.47
CA HIS A 388 2.58 -1.78 -1.41
C HIS A 388 1.90 -0.42 -1.22
N ASP A 389 0.57 -0.40 -1.19
CA ASP A 389 -0.20 0.85 -1.12
C ASP A 389 -0.14 1.52 0.25
N ASP A 390 -0.32 0.74 1.31
CA ASP A 390 -0.31 1.27 2.68
C ASP A 390 1.08 1.79 3.05
N MET A 391 2.15 1.10 2.64
CA MET A 391 3.53 1.53 2.86
C MET A 391 3.83 2.82 2.09
N ALA A 392 3.52 2.87 0.78
CA ALA A 392 3.67 4.08 -0.03
C ALA A 392 2.89 5.26 0.58
N ARG A 393 1.65 5.04 1.04
CA ARG A 393 0.84 6.05 1.72
C ARG A 393 1.52 6.57 2.99
N VAL A 394 2.03 5.69 3.86
CA VAL A 394 2.71 6.12 5.09
C VAL A 394 3.91 7.00 4.73
N PHE A 395 4.76 6.59 3.79
CA PHE A 395 5.90 7.42 3.37
C PHE A 395 5.46 8.78 2.81
N LEU A 396 4.41 8.82 1.97
CA LEU A 396 3.87 10.06 1.43
C LEU A 396 3.37 11.01 2.54
N GLN A 397 2.69 10.47 3.56
CA GLN A 397 2.19 11.23 4.71
C GLN A 397 3.32 11.83 5.56
N HIS A 398 4.50 11.21 5.55
CA HIS A 398 5.72 11.73 6.20
C HIS A 398 6.54 12.66 5.30
N GLY A 399 5.99 13.10 4.17
CA GLY A 399 6.60 14.08 3.27
C GLY A 399 7.60 13.48 2.27
N ALA A 400 7.53 12.17 2.00
CA ALA A 400 8.41 11.55 1.01
C ALA A 400 7.96 11.88 -0.41
N SER A 401 8.93 12.09 -1.29
CA SER A 401 8.70 12.09 -2.74
C SER A 401 8.62 10.64 -3.21
N LEU A 402 7.59 10.30 -4.00
CA LEU A 402 7.39 8.95 -4.53
C LEU A 402 7.46 8.95 -6.05
N TRP A 403 8.37 8.18 -6.63
CA TRP A 403 8.48 8.00 -8.07
C TRP A 403 8.04 6.60 -8.47
N PHE A 404 6.92 6.50 -9.15
CA PHE A 404 6.38 5.25 -9.67
C PHE A 404 6.98 4.97 -11.05
N LEU A 405 7.59 3.80 -11.21
CA LEU A 405 8.07 3.25 -12.46
C LEU A 405 7.23 2.02 -12.78
N ARG A 406 6.31 2.15 -13.73
CA ARG A 406 5.41 1.08 -14.14
C ARG A 406 5.77 0.59 -15.52
N SER A 407 5.80 -0.73 -15.69
CA SER A 407 5.85 -1.41 -16.98
C SER A 407 4.70 -2.41 -17.07
N ASN A 408 4.14 -2.62 -18.26
CA ASN A 408 3.04 -3.58 -18.44
C ASN A 408 3.35 -4.50 -19.62
N GLN A 409 3.93 -5.69 -19.37
CA GLN A 409 4.23 -6.67 -20.41
C GLN A 409 4.84 -6.00 -21.65
N LEU A 410 6.09 -5.53 -21.52
CA LEU A 410 6.77 -4.80 -22.60
C LEU A 410 6.97 -5.72 -23.81
N ALA A 411 7.45 -5.14 -24.93
CA ALA A 411 7.73 -5.92 -26.13
C ALA A 411 8.50 -7.20 -25.81
N GLY A 412 8.17 -8.23 -26.57
CA GLY A 412 8.65 -9.57 -26.31
C GLY A 412 7.81 -10.41 -25.35
N GLY A 413 6.48 -10.21 -25.32
CA GLY A 413 5.54 -11.05 -24.56
C GLY A 413 4.60 -11.86 -25.46
N ASP A 414 4.11 -12.99 -24.95
CA ASP A 414 3.14 -13.85 -25.64
C ASP A 414 1.80 -13.13 -25.92
N THR A 415 1.35 -13.03 -27.17
CA THR A 415 0.13 -12.28 -27.51
C THR A 415 -1.14 -12.85 -26.85
N THR A 416 -1.12 -14.12 -26.42
CA THR A 416 -2.24 -14.80 -25.76
C THR A 416 -2.41 -14.47 -24.27
N ILE A 417 -1.48 -13.71 -23.69
CA ILE A 417 -1.57 -13.25 -22.29
C ILE A 417 -1.87 -11.76 -22.20
N GLU A 418 -2.42 -11.35 -21.06
CA GLU A 418 -2.73 -9.96 -20.74
C GLU A 418 -2.17 -9.56 -19.37
N PRO A 419 -1.78 -8.29 -19.16
CA PRO A 419 -1.27 -7.87 -17.87
C PRO A 419 -2.43 -7.60 -16.90
N LEU A 420 -2.43 -8.25 -15.74
CA LEU A 420 -3.43 -8.04 -14.69
C LEU A 420 -2.82 -7.30 -13.50
N ALA A 421 -3.51 -6.30 -12.96
CA ALA A 421 -3.10 -5.63 -11.73
C ALA A 421 -3.11 -6.61 -10.55
N PRO A 422 -2.18 -6.50 -9.58
CA PRO A 422 -2.35 -7.16 -8.30
C PRO A 422 -3.53 -6.55 -7.57
N THR A 423 -4.29 -7.36 -6.85
CA THR A 423 -5.54 -6.94 -6.21
C THR A 423 -5.55 -7.22 -4.71
N LEU A 424 -6.50 -6.59 -4.02
CA LEU A 424 -6.91 -7.04 -2.69
C LEU A 424 -7.73 -8.33 -2.80
N LEU A 425 -8.15 -8.87 -1.65
CA LEU A 425 -9.01 -10.06 -1.62
C LEU A 425 -10.32 -9.78 -2.38
N LEU A 426 -10.77 -10.75 -3.17
CA LEU A 426 -11.93 -10.65 -4.06
C LEU A 426 -11.84 -9.48 -5.06
N GLY A 427 -10.63 -9.04 -5.41
CA GLY A 427 -10.42 -7.81 -6.18
C GLY A 427 -10.93 -7.81 -7.62
N GLN A 428 -11.18 -8.98 -8.22
CA GLN A 428 -11.89 -9.09 -9.50
C GLN A 428 -13.41 -8.80 -9.37
N ILE A 429 -13.91 -8.62 -8.13
CA ILE A 429 -15.26 -8.15 -7.81
C ILE A 429 -15.12 -6.83 -7.04
N PRO A 430 -14.96 -5.67 -7.73
CA PRO A 430 -14.52 -4.42 -7.11
C PRO A 430 -15.35 -3.98 -5.91
N MET A 431 -16.68 -4.11 -5.98
CA MET A 431 -17.58 -3.71 -4.90
C MET A 431 -17.34 -4.52 -3.61
N LEU A 432 -17.21 -5.85 -3.72
CA LEU A 432 -16.93 -6.71 -2.57
C LEU A 432 -15.55 -6.44 -2.00
N SER A 433 -14.55 -6.20 -2.85
CA SER A 433 -13.19 -5.90 -2.42
C SER A 433 -13.10 -4.57 -1.66
N ILE A 434 -13.79 -3.54 -2.14
CA ILE A 434 -13.90 -2.24 -1.45
C ILE A 434 -14.58 -2.41 -0.10
N LEU A 435 -15.72 -3.10 -0.05
CA LEU A 435 -16.43 -3.36 1.19
C LEU A 435 -15.53 -4.12 2.17
N LEU A 436 -14.98 -5.26 1.78
CA LEU A 436 -14.11 -6.05 2.65
C LEU A 436 -12.94 -5.24 3.20
N ARG A 437 -12.33 -4.38 2.37
CA ARG A 437 -11.30 -3.44 2.82
C ARG A 437 -11.84 -2.50 3.90
N ARG A 438 -12.95 -1.79 3.65
CA ARG A 438 -13.57 -0.87 4.61
C ARG A 438 -13.92 -1.56 5.93
N PHE A 439 -14.54 -2.75 5.87
CA PHE A 439 -14.87 -3.55 7.04
C PHE A 439 -13.63 -3.91 7.84
N SER A 440 -12.60 -4.46 7.19
CA SER A 440 -11.34 -4.81 7.85
C SER A 440 -10.63 -3.60 8.47
N ASP A 441 -10.62 -2.47 7.76
CA ASP A 441 -10.00 -1.23 8.24
C ASP A 441 -10.74 -0.65 9.45
N ALA A 442 -12.08 -0.66 9.40
CA ALA A 442 -12.91 -0.12 10.47
C ALA A 442 -12.94 -0.97 11.74
N LEU A 443 -12.98 -2.30 11.59
CA LEU A 443 -13.05 -3.25 12.71
C LEU A 443 -11.73 -3.31 13.48
N PHE A 444 -10.61 -3.30 12.75
CA PHE A 444 -9.26 -3.48 13.31
C PHE A 444 -8.47 -2.18 13.40
N ALA A 445 -9.11 -1.02 13.30
CA ALA A 445 -8.48 0.27 13.53
C ALA A 445 -8.06 0.40 15.02
N PRO A 446 -6.76 0.61 15.32
CA PRO A 446 -6.32 0.81 16.70
C PRO A 446 -6.83 2.15 17.25
N LEU A 447 -7.34 2.13 18.47
CA LEU A 447 -7.81 3.33 19.18
C LEU A 447 -6.71 3.86 20.12
N GLY A 448 -5.86 4.74 19.58
CA GLY A 448 -4.88 5.46 20.40
C GLY A 448 -5.52 6.53 21.30
N PRO A 449 -4.78 7.07 22.29
CA PRO A 449 -5.29 8.08 23.23
C PRO A 449 -5.87 9.32 22.55
N ALA A 450 -5.26 9.78 21.45
CA ALA A 450 -5.77 10.93 20.70
C ALA A 450 -7.10 10.64 19.99
N ALA A 451 -7.30 9.41 19.48
CA ALA A 451 -8.56 9.01 18.87
C ALA A 451 -9.67 8.91 19.92
N LEU A 452 -9.36 8.33 21.09
CA LEU A 452 -10.24 8.30 22.26
C LEU A 452 -10.62 9.72 22.71
N GLY A 453 -9.66 10.63 22.82
CA GLY A 453 -9.91 12.03 23.18
C GLY A 453 -10.87 12.73 22.22
N ARG A 454 -10.70 12.53 20.90
CA ARG A 454 -11.64 13.05 19.89
C ARG A 454 -13.04 12.43 20.02
N ALA A 455 -13.12 11.11 20.21
CA ALA A 455 -14.40 10.43 20.39
C ALA A 455 -15.17 10.93 21.63
N LEU A 456 -14.46 11.14 22.75
CA LEU A 456 -15.04 11.70 23.98
C LEU A 456 -15.52 13.14 23.79
N ALA A 457 -14.75 13.98 23.08
CA ALA A 457 -15.16 15.34 22.76
C ALA A 457 -16.43 15.36 21.90
N ILE A 458 -16.52 14.48 20.89
CA ILE A 458 -17.71 14.33 20.05
C ILE A 458 -18.92 13.87 20.88
N LEU A 459 -18.73 12.90 21.78
CA LEU A 459 -19.79 12.45 22.71
C LEU A 459 -20.27 13.60 23.61
N ALA A 460 -19.37 14.42 24.15
CA ALA A 460 -19.72 15.56 24.99
C ALA A 460 -20.52 16.62 24.21
N ILE A 461 -20.08 16.97 22.99
CA ILE A 461 -20.79 17.89 22.10
C ILE A 461 -22.17 17.34 21.74
N TYR A 462 -22.25 16.05 21.39
CA TYR A 462 -23.51 15.37 21.12
C TYR A 462 -24.47 15.48 22.31
N ALA A 463 -24.02 15.14 23.52
CA ALA A 463 -24.84 15.22 24.72
C ALA A 463 -25.32 16.65 25.01
N ALA A 464 -24.44 17.64 24.85
CA ALA A 464 -24.76 19.06 25.03
C ALA A 464 -25.82 19.58 24.05
N LEU A 465 -25.97 18.95 22.88
CA LEU A 465 -27.01 19.30 21.90
C LEU A 465 -28.27 18.44 22.08
N ALA A 466 -28.11 17.13 22.20
CA ALA A 466 -29.19 16.16 22.23
C ALA A 466 -30.07 16.31 23.47
N LEU A 467 -29.47 16.50 24.66
CA LEU A 467 -30.23 16.58 25.92
C LEU A 467 -31.13 17.84 25.96
N PRO A 468 -30.62 19.08 25.73
CA PRO A 468 -31.48 20.26 25.77
C PRO A 468 -32.57 20.26 24.71
N LEU A 469 -32.26 19.83 23.48
CA LEU A 469 -33.25 19.73 22.40
C LEU A 469 -34.29 18.66 22.71
N GLY A 470 -33.87 17.56 23.32
CA GLY A 470 -34.75 16.47 23.72
C GLY A 470 -35.71 16.87 24.82
N TRP A 471 -35.25 17.59 25.85
CA TRP A 471 -36.11 18.12 26.90
C TRP A 471 -37.03 19.24 26.39
N ARG A 472 -36.52 20.19 25.60
CA ARG A 472 -37.32 21.31 25.05
C ARG A 472 -38.43 20.85 24.10
N SER A 473 -38.17 19.81 23.30
CA SER A 473 -39.19 19.20 22.42
C SER A 473 -40.18 18.29 23.17
N GLY A 474 -39.95 18.08 24.47
CA GLY A 474 -40.70 17.14 25.28
C GLY A 474 -40.55 15.71 24.78
N PHE A 475 -39.43 15.36 24.15
CA PHE A 475 -39.09 14.00 23.73
C PHE A 475 -38.37 13.22 24.84
N LEU A 476 -37.44 13.86 25.54
CA LEU A 476 -36.77 13.27 26.70
C LEU A 476 -37.51 13.62 27.98
N SER A 477 -37.56 12.68 28.92
CA SER A 477 -38.04 12.91 30.28
C SER A 477 -36.88 13.32 31.20
N PRO A 478 -37.17 13.92 32.37
CA PRO A 478 -36.18 14.07 33.43
C PRO A 478 -35.54 12.72 33.78
N TRP A 479 -34.26 12.74 34.13
CA TRP A 479 -33.51 11.51 34.38
C TRP A 479 -34.13 10.69 35.52
N ARG A 480 -34.53 9.45 35.20
CA ARG A 480 -35.01 8.46 36.17
C ARG A 480 -34.66 7.06 35.69
N LEU A 481 -33.75 6.40 36.40
CA LEU A 481 -33.35 5.03 36.07
C LEU A 481 -34.43 4.04 36.52
N GLU A 482 -35.17 3.48 35.57
CA GLU A 482 -36.36 2.64 35.87
C GLU A 482 -36.00 1.25 36.40
N ALA A 483 -34.96 0.59 35.87
CA ALA A 483 -34.48 -0.71 36.38
C ALA A 483 -33.06 -1.03 35.92
N PHE A 484 -32.09 -0.96 36.84
CA PHE A 484 -30.67 -1.15 36.53
C PHE A 484 -30.31 -2.57 36.04
N GLY A 485 -30.84 -3.61 36.69
CA GLY A 485 -30.54 -5.01 36.32
C GLY A 485 -31.01 -5.39 34.91
N PRO A 486 -32.29 -5.16 34.55
CA PRO A 486 -32.77 -5.34 33.18
C PRO A 486 -32.04 -4.47 32.15
N ALA A 487 -31.68 -3.23 32.49
CA ALA A 487 -30.89 -2.37 31.62
C ALA A 487 -29.54 -3.01 31.27
N LEU A 488 -28.79 -3.50 32.27
CA LEU A 488 -27.51 -4.18 32.06
C LEU A 488 -27.62 -5.40 31.15
N ARG A 489 -28.67 -6.23 31.33
CA ARG A 489 -28.90 -7.42 30.49
C ARG A 489 -29.24 -7.08 29.05
N ALA A 490 -29.82 -5.90 28.79
CA ALA A 490 -30.19 -5.46 27.46
C ALA A 490 -28.99 -4.91 26.65
N ILE A 491 -27.93 -4.44 27.32
CA ILE A 491 -26.77 -3.79 26.66
C ILE A 491 -26.16 -4.64 25.54
N PRO A 492 -25.84 -5.94 25.72
CA PRO A 492 -25.26 -6.74 24.64
C PRO A 492 -26.17 -6.82 23.41
N GLY A 493 -27.48 -6.95 23.64
CA GLY A 493 -28.49 -6.93 22.59
C GLY A 493 -28.51 -5.61 21.82
N LEU A 494 -28.56 -4.48 22.54
CA LEU A 494 -28.57 -3.13 21.97
C LEU A 494 -27.26 -2.76 21.26
N LEU A 495 -26.13 -3.27 21.75
CA LEU A 495 -24.83 -3.11 21.10
C LEU A 495 -24.74 -3.92 19.80
N LEU A 496 -25.33 -5.11 19.75
CA LEU A 496 -25.39 -5.91 18.52
C LEU A 496 -26.37 -5.29 17.51
N MET A 497 -27.59 -4.98 17.97
CA MET A 497 -28.64 -4.33 17.20
C MET A 497 -29.46 -3.43 18.13
N PRO A 498 -29.54 -2.11 17.88
CA PRO A 498 -29.22 -1.46 16.61
C PRO A 498 -27.75 -1.09 16.38
N ALA A 499 -26.92 -0.94 17.42
CA ALA A 499 -25.68 -0.18 17.29
C ALA A 499 -24.68 -0.76 16.27
N LEU A 500 -24.16 -1.97 16.46
CA LEU A 500 -23.18 -2.55 15.54
C LEU A 500 -23.75 -2.77 14.14
N GLY A 501 -24.94 -3.37 14.04
CA GLY A 501 -25.58 -3.64 12.75
C GLY A 501 -25.77 -2.37 11.90
N GLU A 502 -26.31 -1.31 12.49
CA GLU A 502 -26.57 -0.06 11.77
C GLU A 502 -25.28 0.70 11.47
N GLU A 503 -24.32 0.76 12.40
CA GLU A 503 -23.03 1.43 12.14
C GLU A 503 -22.21 0.71 11.05
N LEU A 504 -22.27 -0.62 10.97
CA LEU A 504 -21.64 -1.36 9.88
C LEU A 504 -22.24 -1.00 8.51
N VAL A 505 -23.56 -0.78 8.43
CA VAL A 505 -24.21 -0.39 7.16
C VAL A 505 -23.95 1.08 6.83
N PHE A 506 -24.30 1.99 7.74
CA PHE A 506 -24.33 3.42 7.43
C PHE A 506 -22.96 4.09 7.52
N ARG A 507 -22.04 3.58 8.35
CA ARG A 507 -20.72 4.20 8.57
C ARG A 507 -19.61 3.41 7.91
N VAL A 508 -19.67 2.08 7.90
CA VAL A 508 -18.59 1.27 7.31
C VAL A 508 -18.83 0.95 5.84
N ALA A 509 -20.00 0.43 5.47
CA ALA A 509 -20.26 0.04 4.08
C ALA A 509 -20.42 1.27 3.17
N LEU A 510 -21.23 2.24 3.62
CA LEU A 510 -21.61 3.40 2.82
C LEU A 510 -20.50 4.48 2.75
N LEU A 511 -19.90 4.87 3.88
CA LEU A 511 -18.91 5.94 3.88
C LEU A 511 -17.53 5.45 3.38
N PRO A 512 -16.81 6.26 2.62
CA PRO A 512 -15.38 6.05 2.39
C PRO A 512 -14.60 6.03 3.69
N HIS A 513 -13.71 5.06 3.85
CA HIS A 513 -12.81 5.01 4.99
C HIS A 513 -11.80 6.18 4.93
N PRO A 514 -11.37 6.78 6.05
CA PRO A 514 -10.40 7.89 6.03
C PRO A 514 -9.09 7.58 5.30
N LEU A 515 -8.69 6.31 5.23
CA LEU A 515 -7.49 5.87 4.51
C LEU A 515 -7.65 5.89 2.97
N GLU A 516 -8.86 6.05 2.44
CA GLU A 516 -9.12 6.18 1.00
C GLU A 516 -8.76 7.57 0.46
N GLY A 517 -8.49 8.56 1.33
CA GLY A 517 -7.96 9.87 0.93
C GLY A 517 -8.93 10.74 0.13
N GLY A 518 -10.23 10.66 0.44
CA GLY A 518 -11.27 11.49 -0.18
C GLY A 518 -11.12 12.99 0.14
N SER A 519 -11.69 13.84 -0.73
CA SER A 519 -11.75 15.28 -0.47
C SER A 519 -12.70 15.59 0.69
N LEU A 520 -12.49 16.71 1.39
CA LEU A 520 -13.40 17.15 2.46
C LEU A 520 -14.83 17.31 1.95
N ALA A 521 -15.00 17.89 0.75
CA ALA A 521 -16.31 18.03 0.12
C ALA A 521 -16.98 16.65 -0.12
N GLY A 522 -16.21 15.67 -0.58
CA GLY A 522 -16.69 14.29 -0.73
C GLY A 522 -17.08 13.67 0.61
N ALA A 523 -16.25 13.83 1.64
CA ALA A 523 -16.53 13.33 2.98
C ALA A 523 -17.82 13.94 3.57
N VAL A 524 -18.03 15.25 3.38
CA VAL A 524 -19.26 15.94 3.80
C VAL A 524 -20.47 15.43 3.02
N ALA A 525 -20.37 15.29 1.69
CA ALA A 525 -21.47 14.81 0.87
C ALA A 525 -21.89 13.38 1.25
N TRP A 526 -20.94 12.47 1.40
CA TRP A 526 -21.20 11.10 1.87
C TRP A 526 -21.72 11.07 3.32
N GLY A 527 -21.21 11.94 4.19
CA GLY A 527 -21.70 12.11 5.55
C GLY A 527 -23.17 12.52 5.61
N VAL A 528 -23.56 13.53 4.83
CA VAL A 528 -24.96 13.99 4.71
C VAL A 528 -25.84 12.88 4.17
N LEU A 529 -25.40 12.17 3.12
CA LEU A 529 -26.14 11.03 2.57
C LEU A 529 -26.33 9.92 3.61
N SER A 530 -25.27 9.58 4.38
CA SER A 530 -25.33 8.58 5.44
C SER A 530 -26.32 8.96 6.54
N VAL A 531 -26.28 10.19 7.03
CA VAL A 531 -27.25 10.68 8.02
C VAL A 531 -28.68 10.66 7.45
N GLY A 532 -28.87 11.13 6.22
CA GLY A 532 -30.18 11.13 5.56
C GLY A 532 -30.78 9.73 5.43
N LEU A 533 -29.99 8.76 4.94
CA LEU A 533 -30.43 7.37 4.82
C LEU A 533 -30.67 6.71 6.18
N PHE A 534 -29.83 7.00 7.18
CA PHE A 534 -30.02 6.54 8.55
C PHE A 534 -31.34 7.05 9.15
N VAL A 535 -31.67 8.32 8.95
CA VAL A 535 -32.95 8.90 9.43
C VAL A 535 -34.13 8.31 8.66
N LEU A 536 -34.05 8.19 7.34
CA LEU A 536 -35.11 7.61 6.49
C LEU A 536 -35.36 6.12 6.71
N TYR A 537 -34.32 5.39 7.14
CA TYR A 537 -34.43 3.98 7.48
C TYR A 537 -35.46 3.72 8.58
N HIS A 538 -35.60 4.60 9.57
CA HIS A 538 -36.53 4.43 10.68
C HIS A 538 -38.02 4.41 10.26
N PRO A 539 -38.57 5.43 9.56
CA PRO A 539 -39.96 5.40 9.12
C PRO A 539 -40.22 4.28 8.10
N LEU A 540 -39.22 3.91 7.30
CA LEU A 540 -39.29 2.76 6.38
C LEU A 540 -39.38 1.44 7.16
N ALA A 541 -38.54 1.23 8.17
CA ALA A 541 -38.57 0.08 9.04
C ALA A 541 -39.93 -0.05 9.72
N ALA A 542 -40.45 1.07 10.25
CA ALA A 542 -41.75 1.11 10.90
C ALA A 542 -42.91 0.73 9.96
N ARG A 543 -42.78 1.07 8.67
CA ARG A 543 -43.75 0.71 7.63
C ARG A 543 -43.65 -0.76 7.23
N CYS A 544 -42.45 -1.30 7.11
CA CYS A 544 -42.21 -2.55 6.40
C CYS A 544 -41.98 -3.77 7.30
N TRP A 545 -41.13 -3.68 8.33
CA TRP A 545 -40.70 -4.86 9.11
C TRP A 545 -40.62 -4.67 10.63
N TYR A 546 -40.85 -3.45 11.15
CA TYR A 546 -40.90 -3.19 12.59
C TYR A 546 -42.18 -2.44 13.00
N PRO A 547 -43.36 -3.08 12.92
CA PRO A 547 -44.64 -2.49 13.32
C PRO A 547 -44.67 -1.85 14.73
N PRO A 548 -43.98 -2.40 15.75
CA PRO A 548 -43.91 -1.78 17.07
C PRO A 548 -43.24 -0.39 17.08
N GLY A 549 -42.58 0.05 16.00
CA GLY A 549 -41.98 1.39 15.91
C GLY A 549 -42.87 2.46 15.29
N ARG A 550 -44.07 2.14 14.76
CA ARG A 550 -44.85 3.03 13.87
C ARG A 550 -45.11 4.44 14.38
N GLY A 551 -45.51 4.61 15.64
CA GLY A 551 -45.77 5.94 16.19
C GLY A 551 -44.49 6.72 16.49
N LEU A 552 -43.45 6.03 16.98
CA LEU A 552 -42.20 6.67 17.37
C LEU A 552 -41.30 7.00 16.17
N PHE A 553 -41.07 6.05 15.27
CA PHE A 553 -40.12 6.18 14.15
C PHE A 553 -40.59 7.13 13.06
N ARG A 554 -41.79 7.71 13.20
CA ARG A 554 -42.33 8.77 12.33
C ARG A 554 -42.42 10.12 13.05
N ASP A 555 -42.15 10.17 14.36
CA ASP A 555 -42.15 11.40 15.15
C ASP A 555 -40.94 12.25 14.75
N GLY A 556 -41.20 13.50 14.32
CA GLY A 556 -40.15 14.44 13.93
C GLY A 556 -39.13 14.72 15.04
N ARG A 557 -39.52 14.61 16.31
CA ARG A 557 -38.62 14.78 17.47
C ARG A 557 -37.66 13.61 17.61
N PHE A 558 -38.15 12.39 17.41
CA PHE A 558 -37.32 11.19 17.36
C PHE A 558 -36.35 11.28 16.18
N LEU A 559 -36.85 11.63 14.99
CA LEU A 559 -36.01 11.75 13.79
C LEU A 559 -34.93 12.83 13.91
N MET A 560 -35.22 13.94 14.60
CA MET A 560 -34.23 14.96 14.93
C MET A 560 -33.13 14.40 15.84
N GLN A 561 -33.49 13.63 16.88
CA GLN A 561 -32.51 12.98 17.76
C GLN A 561 -31.67 11.93 17.02
N CYS A 562 -32.30 11.14 16.13
CA CYS A 562 -31.60 10.23 15.23
C CYS A 562 -30.63 10.97 14.30
N ALA A 563 -31.01 12.15 13.78
CA ALA A 563 -30.13 12.95 12.93
C ALA A 563 -28.89 13.44 13.71
N LEU A 564 -29.07 13.94 14.94
CA LEU A 564 -27.97 14.37 15.81
C LEU A 564 -27.04 13.21 16.16
N LEU A 565 -27.63 12.07 16.55
CA LEU A 565 -26.87 10.85 16.85
C LEU A 565 -26.10 10.38 15.61
N GLY A 566 -26.77 10.36 14.47
CA GLY A 566 -26.18 9.93 13.21
C GLY A 566 -25.03 10.83 12.76
N ALA A 567 -25.15 12.14 12.93
CA ALA A 567 -24.09 13.09 12.67
C ALA A 567 -22.89 12.89 13.61
N ALA A 568 -23.15 12.67 14.90
CA ALA A 568 -22.10 12.35 15.87
C ALA A 568 -21.37 11.04 15.51
N CYS A 569 -22.09 9.99 15.09
CA CYS A 569 -21.49 8.74 14.61
C CYS A 569 -20.64 8.95 13.35
N VAL A 570 -21.10 9.74 12.37
CA VAL A 570 -20.30 10.10 11.17
C VAL A 570 -19.01 10.81 11.57
N LEU A 571 -19.07 11.79 12.47
CA LEU A 571 -17.90 12.52 12.95
C LEU A 571 -16.94 11.60 13.72
N ALA A 572 -17.46 10.73 14.59
CA ALA A 572 -16.66 9.79 15.36
C ALA A 572 -15.96 8.78 14.45
N TYR A 573 -16.66 8.24 13.45
CA TYR A 573 -16.08 7.35 12.45
C TYR A 573 -15.00 8.06 11.63
N GLY A 574 -15.29 9.25 11.09
CA GLY A 574 -14.32 10.02 10.31
C GLY A 574 -13.07 10.42 11.10
N ALA A 575 -13.22 10.76 12.38
CA ALA A 575 -12.12 11.20 13.25
C ALA A 575 -11.22 10.05 13.75
N THR A 576 -11.71 8.81 13.73
CA THR A 576 -11.01 7.65 14.31
C THR A 576 -10.69 6.57 13.29
N GLY A 577 -11.43 6.49 12.19
CA GLY A 577 -11.39 5.37 11.24
C GLY A 577 -11.90 4.06 11.85
N SER A 578 -12.48 4.09 13.06
CA SER A 578 -12.89 2.88 13.78
C SER A 578 -14.41 2.82 13.90
N VAL A 579 -14.97 1.61 13.81
CA VAL A 579 -16.40 1.37 14.05
C VAL A 579 -16.77 1.40 15.54
N TRP A 580 -15.80 1.21 16.44
CA TRP A 580 -16.10 1.08 17.87
C TRP A 580 -16.59 2.38 18.53
N PRO A 581 -16.00 3.57 18.28
CA PRO A 581 -16.52 4.82 18.81
C PRO A 581 -17.98 5.12 18.43
N PRO A 582 -18.41 5.05 17.16
CA PRO A 582 -19.82 5.25 16.83
C PRO A 582 -20.73 4.16 17.43
N VAL A 583 -20.30 2.89 17.49
CA VAL A 583 -21.09 1.81 18.10
C VAL A 583 -21.32 2.04 19.59
N LEU A 584 -20.28 2.43 20.33
CA LEU A 584 -20.40 2.72 21.76
C LEU A 584 -21.24 3.98 22.01
N LEU A 585 -21.06 5.03 21.20
CA LEU A 585 -21.86 6.25 21.28
C LEU A 585 -23.34 5.97 21.01
N HIS A 586 -23.65 5.23 19.94
CA HIS A 586 -25.00 4.79 19.58
C HIS A 586 -25.62 3.92 20.67
N GLY A 587 -24.93 2.84 21.08
CA GLY A 587 -25.42 1.94 22.12
C GLY A 587 -25.68 2.65 23.45
N LEU A 588 -24.80 3.58 23.85
CA LEU A 588 -24.97 4.41 25.04
C LEU A 588 -26.20 5.32 24.91
N ALA A 589 -26.34 6.02 23.79
CA ALA A 589 -27.47 6.92 23.55
C ALA A 589 -28.82 6.17 23.63
N VAL A 590 -28.93 5.02 22.99
CA VAL A 590 -30.14 4.19 23.00
C VAL A 590 -30.41 3.64 24.40
N THR A 591 -29.39 3.15 25.10
CA THR A 591 -29.54 2.58 26.45
C THR A 591 -30.01 3.64 27.45
N LEU A 592 -29.36 4.81 27.47
CA LEU A 592 -29.73 5.91 28.37
C LEU A 592 -31.14 6.44 28.04
N TRP A 593 -31.48 6.53 26.75
CA TRP A 593 -32.80 6.96 26.35
C TRP A 593 -33.90 6.00 26.82
N LEU A 594 -33.73 4.70 26.56
CA LEU A 594 -34.70 3.68 26.96
C LEU A 594 -34.91 3.63 28.48
N TRP A 595 -33.83 3.59 29.25
CA TRP A 595 -33.90 3.25 30.68
C TRP A 595 -33.83 4.45 31.63
N GLY A 596 -33.41 5.62 31.14
CA GLY A 596 -33.17 6.81 31.97
C GLY A 596 -33.92 8.06 31.53
N LEU A 597 -34.33 8.15 30.26
CA LEU A 597 -34.91 9.39 29.69
C LEU A 597 -36.31 9.18 29.08
N GLY A 598 -37.02 8.12 29.51
CA GLY A 598 -38.44 7.88 29.18
C GLY A 598 -38.71 7.21 27.83
N GLY A 599 -37.70 6.58 27.21
CA GLY A 599 -37.87 5.89 25.92
C GLY A 599 -38.79 4.67 25.99
N ARG A 600 -38.80 3.91 27.10
CA ARG A 600 -39.69 2.75 27.27
C ARG A 600 -41.16 3.13 27.30
N ALA A 601 -41.53 4.17 28.06
CA ALA A 601 -42.91 4.67 28.09
C ALA A 601 -43.41 5.01 26.68
N ARG A 602 -42.59 5.70 25.88
CA ARG A 602 -42.92 6.05 24.49
C ARG A 602 -43.04 4.87 23.53
N MET A 603 -42.38 3.74 23.82
CA MET A 603 -42.58 2.51 23.04
C MET A 603 -43.84 1.75 23.48
N GLN A 604 -44.32 1.96 24.70
CA GLN A 604 -45.49 1.30 25.28
C GLN A 604 -46.81 2.06 25.04
N ASP A 605 -46.76 3.38 24.85
CA ASP A 605 -47.91 4.24 24.51
C ASP A 605 -48.46 4.01 23.07
N LEU A 606 -48.05 2.95 22.39
CA LEU A 606 -48.60 2.57 21.10
C LEU A 606 -49.87 1.72 21.32
N PRO A 607 -51.02 2.08 20.70
CA PRO A 607 -52.23 1.29 20.82
C PRO A 607 -51.94 -0.14 20.38
N GLN A 608 -52.14 -1.09 21.31
CA GLN A 608 -52.16 -2.51 20.99
C GLN A 608 -53.25 -2.73 19.93
N PRO A 609 -53.01 -3.51 18.86
CA PRO A 609 -54.09 -3.94 18.01
C PRO A 609 -55.12 -4.66 18.90
N ILE A 610 -56.36 -4.16 18.88
CA ILE A 610 -57.49 -4.77 19.56
C ILE A 610 -57.62 -6.21 19.05
N PRO A 611 -57.84 -7.21 19.93
CA PRO A 611 -57.86 -8.63 19.57
C PRO A 611 -58.83 -8.98 18.45
#